data_AF-A0A6J4FZ13-F1
#
_entry.id   AF-A0A6J4FZ13-F1
#
_cell.length_a   1.000
_cell.length_b   1.000
_cell.length_c   1.000
_cell.angle_alpha   90.00
_cell.angle_beta   90.00
_cell.angle_gamma   90.00
#
_symmetry.space_group_name_H-M   'P 1'
#
loop_
_entity.id
_entity.type
_entity.pdbx_description
1 polymer ?
#
loop_
_entity_poly.entity_id
_entity_poly.type
_entity_poly.pdbx_seq_one_letter_code
_entity_poly.pdbx_strand_id
1 'polypeptide(L)'
;MPERLRFSPRKAKASVLCTPSTAQRHPGRMRLQATSPRRVTLYLDIDGVFLRGVGPSVWNGSWEVAPHTVDFLEWALSQHCPVWLTARDRPGTGEGVTEAFASALGGSPILSELVARIPFRQWESAKTNAMDFREDFLWLDDCPRPADLLRLEREGCVDRWIEVNTETQPDALLYVIDLITVRIGV
;
A
#
# COMPACT_ATOMS: atom_id res chain seq x y z
N MET A 1 -58.31 -24.94 -26.07
CA MET A 1 -58.74 -25.99 -25.12
C MET A 1 -58.11 -25.68 -23.77
N PRO A 2 -58.93 -25.34 -22.74
CA PRO A 2 -58.50 -25.16 -21.37
C PRO A 2 -58.57 -26.48 -20.60
N GLU A 3 -57.83 -26.64 -19.50
CA GLU A 3 -58.38 -27.40 -18.38
C GLU A 3 -57.88 -26.87 -17.03
N ARG A 4 -58.86 -26.40 -16.27
CA ARG A 4 -58.77 -26.09 -14.85
C ARG A 4 -59.08 -27.38 -14.11
N LEU A 5 -58.38 -27.64 -13.01
CA LEU A 5 -58.94 -28.43 -11.91
C LEU A 5 -58.72 -27.67 -10.61
N ARG A 6 -59.81 -27.06 -10.13
CA ARG A 6 -60.01 -26.65 -8.74
C ARG A 6 -60.62 -27.84 -8.02
N PHE A 7 -60.14 -28.16 -6.82
CA PHE A 7 -60.97 -28.72 -5.76
C PHE A 7 -60.52 -28.19 -4.39
N SER A 8 -61.52 -27.89 -3.58
CA SER A 8 -61.57 -27.40 -2.19
C SER A 8 -62.79 -28.15 -1.57
N PRO A 9 -63.22 -28.05 -0.28
CA PRO A 9 -62.62 -27.55 0.98
C PRO A 9 -62.89 -28.49 2.22
N ARG A 10 -62.55 -27.97 3.43
CA ARG A 10 -63.22 -28.08 4.78
C ARG A 10 -62.55 -28.98 5.85
N LYS A 11 -62.01 -28.40 6.95
CA LYS A 11 -62.58 -28.04 8.30
C LYS A 11 -62.29 -29.16 9.34
N ALA A 12 -62.03 -28.99 10.65
CA ALA A 12 -61.77 -27.89 11.61
C ALA A 12 -61.49 -28.49 13.03
N LYS A 13 -61.05 -27.64 13.99
CA LYS A 13 -61.03 -27.76 15.50
C LYS A 13 -59.86 -28.54 16.14
N ALA A 14 -59.29 -28.21 17.32
CA ALA A 14 -59.55 -27.25 18.41
C ALA A 14 -58.20 -26.90 19.11
N SER A 15 -57.90 -25.63 19.45
CA SER A 15 -57.99 -25.01 20.79
C SER A 15 -57.17 -25.64 21.92
N VAL A 16 -56.03 -25.03 22.30
CA VAL A 16 -55.59 -24.83 23.71
C VAL A 16 -54.81 -23.51 23.80
N LEU A 17 -55.24 -22.65 24.73
CA LEU A 17 -54.60 -21.40 25.15
C LEU A 17 -53.48 -21.70 26.17
N CYS A 18 -52.33 -21.03 26.07
CA CYS A 18 -51.47 -20.71 27.22
C CYS A 18 -50.50 -19.56 26.89
N THR A 19 -50.77 -18.40 27.50
CA THR A 19 -49.95 -17.24 27.92
C THR A 19 -48.70 -16.77 27.14
N PRO A 20 -48.49 -15.44 26.97
CA PRO A 20 -47.27 -14.89 26.37
C PRO A 20 -46.13 -14.81 27.39
N SER A 21 -44.99 -15.42 27.09
CA SER A 21 -43.72 -15.12 27.76
C SER A 21 -42.94 -14.11 26.90
N THR A 22 -42.60 -13.00 27.53
CA THR A 22 -41.87 -11.85 26.99
C THR A 22 -40.49 -12.29 26.47
N ALA A 23 -40.38 -12.58 25.19
CA ALA A 23 -39.09 -12.62 24.52
C ALA A 23 -38.58 -11.18 24.35
N GLN A 24 -37.70 -10.77 25.26
CA GLN A 24 -36.86 -9.60 25.07
C GLN A 24 -36.17 -9.69 23.72
N ARG A 25 -36.57 -8.81 22.79
CA ARG A 25 -35.80 -8.51 21.59
C ARG A 25 -34.56 -7.76 22.03
N HIS A 26 -33.43 -8.46 22.16
CA HIS A 26 -32.15 -7.80 22.13
C HIS A 26 -31.92 -7.30 20.69
N PRO A 27 -31.70 -5.99 20.47
CA PRO A 27 -31.27 -5.53 19.16
C PRO A 27 -29.94 -6.20 18.85
N GLY A 28 -29.89 -6.88 17.71
CA GLY A 28 -28.68 -7.50 17.21
C GLY A 28 -27.56 -6.48 17.17
N ARG A 29 -26.59 -6.63 18.08
CA ARG A 29 -25.30 -5.96 17.97
C ARG A 29 -24.64 -6.59 16.75
N MET A 30 -24.79 -5.96 15.58
CA MET A 30 -23.90 -6.20 14.46
C MET A 30 -22.50 -5.96 15.01
N ARG A 31 -21.76 -7.06 15.29
CA ARG A 31 -20.32 -6.98 15.35
C ARG A 31 -19.92 -6.54 13.95
N LEU A 32 -19.55 -5.27 13.82
CA LEU A 32 -18.64 -4.85 12.76
C LEU A 32 -17.46 -5.80 12.92
N GLN A 33 -17.35 -6.78 12.03
CA GLN A 33 -16.12 -7.52 11.90
C GLN A 33 -15.13 -6.47 11.42
N ALA A 34 -14.21 -6.07 12.29
CA ALA A 34 -13.09 -5.25 11.88
C ALA A 34 -12.37 -6.08 10.80
N THR A 35 -12.57 -5.68 9.54
CA THR A 35 -11.81 -6.25 8.43
C THR A 35 -10.36 -5.92 8.72
N SER A 36 -9.51 -6.93 8.78
CA SER A 36 -8.07 -6.70 8.94
C SER A 36 -7.63 -5.70 7.86
N PRO A 37 -6.77 -4.72 8.22
CA PRO A 37 -6.29 -3.74 7.26
C PRO A 37 -5.67 -4.47 6.07
N ARG A 38 -6.02 -4.03 4.85
CA ARG A 38 -5.47 -4.61 3.63
C ARG A 38 -3.97 -4.31 3.57
N ARG A 39 -3.17 -5.30 3.20
CA ARG A 39 -1.74 -5.11 2.94
C ARG A 39 -1.55 -4.96 1.43
N VAL A 40 -0.70 -4.01 1.03
CA VAL A 40 -0.33 -3.79 -0.38
C VAL A 40 1.18 -3.93 -0.55
N THR A 41 1.60 -4.19 -1.78
CA THR A 41 3.01 -4.09 -2.16
C THR A 41 3.36 -2.61 -2.34
N LEU A 42 4.38 -2.12 -1.62
CA LEU A 42 4.90 -0.77 -1.82
C LEU A 42 6.21 -0.86 -2.60
N TYR A 43 6.20 -0.47 -3.87
CA TYR A 43 7.42 -0.31 -4.65
C TYR A 43 8.04 1.04 -4.29
N LEU A 44 9.31 1.03 -3.91
CA LEU A 44 9.99 2.18 -3.32
C LEU A 44 11.20 2.60 -4.16
N ASP A 45 11.18 3.81 -4.72
CA ASP A 45 12.43 4.46 -5.14
C ASP A 45 13.19 5.06 -3.95
N ILE A 46 14.42 5.53 -4.18
CA ILE A 46 15.30 6.10 -3.16
C ILE A 46 15.56 7.59 -3.41
N ASP A 47 16.09 7.93 -4.58
CA ASP A 47 16.48 9.31 -4.89
C ASP A 47 15.24 10.19 -5.03
N GLY A 48 15.29 11.38 -4.44
CA GLY A 48 14.13 12.27 -4.36
C GLY A 48 13.02 11.80 -3.40
N VAL A 49 13.04 10.54 -2.95
CA VAL A 49 12.05 9.95 -2.04
C VAL A 49 12.59 9.90 -0.61
N PHE A 50 13.57 9.02 -0.35
CA PHE A 50 14.18 8.83 0.97
C PHE A 50 15.54 9.49 1.11
N LEU A 51 16.21 9.76 -0.01
CA LEU A 51 17.45 10.54 -0.05
C LEU A 51 17.21 11.79 -0.88
N ARG A 52 17.59 12.94 -0.33
CA ARG A 52 17.52 14.23 -1.03
C ARG A 52 18.90 14.83 -1.22
N GLY A 53 19.10 15.51 -2.33
CA GLY A 53 20.35 16.20 -2.63
C GLY A 53 20.60 17.36 -1.68
N VAL A 54 21.81 17.44 -1.14
CA VAL A 54 22.29 18.57 -0.32
C VAL A 54 23.41 19.29 -1.07
N GLY A 55 23.15 20.54 -1.43
CA GLY A 55 24.11 21.41 -2.09
C GLY A 55 23.80 21.69 -3.57
N PRO A 56 24.65 22.50 -4.23
CA PRO A 56 24.33 23.10 -5.53
C PRO A 56 24.42 22.15 -6.74
N SER A 57 24.69 20.86 -6.56
CA SER A 57 24.88 19.92 -7.67
C SER A 57 24.30 18.54 -7.39
N VAL A 58 23.46 18.07 -8.33
CA VAL A 58 22.76 16.79 -8.31
C VAL A 58 23.69 15.62 -8.69
N TRP A 59 24.81 15.89 -9.36
CA TRP A 59 25.67 14.86 -9.96
C TRP A 59 26.86 14.43 -9.09
N ASN A 60 27.21 15.23 -8.09
CA ASN A 60 28.29 14.99 -7.11
C ASN A 60 27.91 15.49 -5.71
N GLY A 61 26.61 15.71 -5.48
CA GLY A 61 26.08 16.24 -4.24
C GLY A 61 26.21 15.25 -3.10
N SER A 62 26.39 15.79 -1.89
CA SER A 62 26.14 15.03 -0.68
C SER A 62 24.66 14.68 -0.65
N TRP A 63 24.32 13.48 -0.19
CA TRP A 63 22.93 13.06 0.04
C TRP A 63 22.63 13.16 1.53
N GLU A 64 21.41 13.53 1.88
CA GLU A 64 20.90 13.37 3.24
C GLU A 64 19.64 12.53 3.26
N VAL A 65 19.46 11.83 4.38
CA VAL A 65 18.23 11.11 4.69
C VAL A 65 17.09 12.11 4.81
N ALA A 66 16.02 11.89 4.07
CA ALA A 66 14.83 12.72 4.11
C ALA A 66 14.15 12.64 5.50
N PRO A 67 13.52 13.73 5.97
CA PRO A 67 12.71 13.71 7.19
C PRO A 67 11.68 12.58 7.18
N HIS A 68 11.44 11.99 8.35
CA HIS A 68 10.44 10.91 8.56
C HIS A 68 10.73 9.58 7.84
N THR A 69 11.94 9.40 7.28
CA THR A 69 12.33 8.12 6.64
C THR A 69 12.20 6.94 7.61
N VAL A 70 12.69 7.07 8.84
CA VAL A 70 12.61 5.98 9.84
C VAL A 70 11.15 5.65 10.14
N ASP A 71 10.33 6.65 10.45
CA ASP A 71 8.90 6.47 10.75
C ASP A 71 8.15 5.82 9.59
N PHE A 72 8.44 6.24 8.35
CA PHE A 72 7.86 5.65 7.15
C PHE A 72 8.24 4.18 6.99
N LEU A 73 9.52 3.82 7.12
CA LEU A 73 9.97 2.44 6.90
C LEU A 73 9.44 1.50 8.00
N GLU A 74 9.38 1.96 9.25
CA GLU A 74 8.74 1.22 10.34
C GLU A 74 7.26 0.97 10.07
N TRP A 75 6.53 2.01 9.68
CA TRP A 75 5.12 1.92 9.31
C TRP A 75 4.93 0.94 8.14
N ALA A 76 5.70 1.10 7.06
CA ALA A 76 5.61 0.28 5.86
C ALA A 76 5.88 -1.21 6.16
N LEU A 77 6.93 -1.52 6.93
CA LEU A 77 7.25 -2.88 7.35
C LEU A 77 6.17 -3.47 8.28
N SER A 78 5.49 -2.64 9.08
CA SER A 78 4.46 -3.11 10.01
C SER A 78 3.13 -3.39 9.31
N GLN A 79 2.72 -2.57 8.33
CA GLN A 79 1.38 -2.60 7.72
C GLN A 79 1.35 -3.16 6.30
N HIS A 80 2.47 -3.15 5.58
CA HIS A 80 2.52 -3.41 4.15
C HIS A 80 3.66 -4.36 3.76
N CYS A 81 3.88 -4.52 2.47
CA CYS A 81 4.95 -5.32 1.89
C CYS A 81 5.87 -4.39 1.08
N PRO A 82 6.76 -3.62 1.73
CA PRO A 82 7.69 -2.75 1.02
C PRO A 82 8.70 -3.56 0.21
N VAL A 83 9.09 -3.02 -0.94
CA VAL A 83 10.05 -3.60 -1.87
C VAL A 83 10.85 -2.45 -2.51
N TRP A 84 12.17 -2.53 -2.44
CA TRP A 84 13.04 -1.58 -3.13
C TRP A 84 12.97 -1.80 -4.65
N LEU A 85 12.71 -0.72 -5.37
CA LEU A 85 12.69 -0.66 -6.84
C LEU A 85 13.30 0.66 -7.31
N THR A 86 14.63 0.70 -7.32
CA THR A 86 15.39 1.94 -7.47
C THR A 86 16.45 1.87 -8.57
N ALA A 87 16.81 3.04 -9.11
CA ALA A 87 17.93 3.22 -10.01
C ALA A 87 19.27 2.73 -9.42
N ARG A 88 19.42 2.86 -8.09
CA ARG A 88 20.66 2.54 -7.37
C ARG A 88 20.98 1.05 -7.28
N ASP A 89 20.00 0.17 -7.48
CA ASP A 89 20.16 -1.27 -7.30
C ASP A 89 19.45 -2.05 -8.41
N ARG A 90 19.75 -1.68 -9.65
CA ARG A 90 19.23 -2.36 -10.84
C ARG A 90 19.43 -3.88 -10.84
N PRO A 91 20.59 -4.43 -10.43
CA PRO A 91 20.78 -5.88 -10.33
C PRO A 91 19.94 -6.55 -9.23
N GLY A 92 19.38 -5.79 -8.28
CA GLY A 92 18.57 -6.31 -7.19
C GLY A 92 19.37 -7.05 -6.11
N THR A 93 20.62 -6.67 -5.86
CA THR A 93 21.49 -7.32 -4.86
C THR A 93 21.34 -6.71 -3.47
N GLY A 94 20.80 -5.49 -3.37
CA GLY A 94 20.70 -4.69 -2.16
C GLY A 94 21.95 -3.89 -1.81
N GLU A 95 23.07 -4.11 -2.49
CA GLU A 95 24.33 -3.42 -2.22
C GLU A 95 24.21 -1.92 -2.49
N GLY A 96 23.63 -1.55 -3.64
CA GLY A 96 23.48 -0.15 -4.02
C GLY A 96 22.54 0.63 -3.09
N VAL A 97 21.51 -0.03 -2.55
CA VAL A 97 20.62 0.57 -1.55
C VAL A 97 21.35 0.76 -0.21
N THR A 98 22.03 -0.28 0.26
CA THR A 98 22.75 -0.25 1.54
C THR A 98 23.82 0.83 1.53
N GLU A 99 24.61 0.90 0.46
CA GLU A 99 25.66 1.91 0.27
C GLU A 99 25.08 3.33 0.23
N ALA A 100 23.94 3.53 -0.45
CA ALA A 100 23.31 4.85 -0.54
C ALA A 100 22.93 5.41 0.83
N PHE A 101 22.30 4.59 1.69
CA PHE A 101 21.93 5.02 3.04
C PHE A 101 23.13 5.11 3.99
N ALA A 102 24.14 4.24 3.83
CA ALA A 102 25.35 4.28 4.65
C ALA A 102 26.20 5.54 4.40
N SER A 103 26.24 6.00 3.15
CA SER A 103 27.00 7.17 2.72
C SER A 103 26.22 8.50 2.85
N ALA A 104 24.93 8.45 3.19
CA ALA A 104 24.10 9.65 3.37
C ALA A 104 24.29 10.32 4.74
N LEU A 105 24.25 11.65 4.77
CA LEU A 105 24.14 12.43 5.99
C LEU A 105 22.84 12.07 6.71
N GLY A 106 22.90 11.93 8.04
CA GLY A 106 21.74 11.50 8.84
C GLY A 106 21.48 9.99 8.81
N GLY A 107 22.36 9.20 8.19
CA GLY A 107 22.36 7.74 8.37
C GLY A 107 22.49 7.34 9.85
N SER A 108 21.89 6.20 10.22
CA SER A 108 21.94 5.68 11.58
C SER A 108 21.85 4.15 11.60
N PRO A 109 22.31 3.46 12.67
CA PRO A 109 22.19 2.01 12.77
C PRO A 109 20.75 1.50 12.66
N ILE A 110 19.80 2.20 13.28
CA ILE A 110 18.36 1.86 13.21
C ILE A 110 17.89 1.92 11.75
N LEU A 111 18.26 2.97 11.03
CA LEU A 111 17.91 3.10 9.62
C LEU A 111 18.53 1.96 8.78
N SER A 112 19.80 1.64 9.00
CA SER A 112 20.47 0.53 8.31
C SER A 112 19.76 -0.81 8.54
N GLU A 113 19.31 -1.08 9.77
CA GLU A 113 18.53 -2.29 10.09
C GLU A 113 17.18 -2.33 9.37
N LEU A 114 16.47 -1.20 9.30
CA LEU A 114 15.19 -1.11 8.57
C LEU A 114 15.38 -1.31 7.06
N VAL A 115 16.39 -0.66 6.48
CA VAL A 115 16.72 -0.76 5.05
C VAL A 115 17.04 -2.21 4.67
N ALA A 116 17.81 -2.92 5.50
CA ALA A 116 18.21 -4.31 5.26
C ALA A 116 17.05 -5.32 5.34
N ARG A 117 15.93 -4.96 5.99
CA ARG A 117 14.75 -5.84 6.11
C ARG A 117 13.84 -5.80 4.88
N ILE A 118 13.99 -4.80 4.03
CA ILE A 118 13.15 -4.62 2.85
C ILE A 118 13.76 -5.39 1.67
N PRO A 119 13.02 -6.29 1.01
CA PRO A 119 13.51 -7.02 -0.15
C PRO A 119 13.71 -6.11 -1.37
N PHE A 120 14.53 -6.57 -2.31
CA PHE A 120 14.86 -5.86 -3.54
C PHE A 120 14.24 -6.55 -4.75
N ARG A 121 14.05 -5.81 -5.84
CA ARG A 121 13.65 -6.35 -7.15
C ARG A 121 14.67 -5.96 -8.20
N GLN A 122 15.25 -6.98 -8.83
CA GLN A 122 16.02 -6.80 -10.06
C GLN A 122 15.09 -6.25 -11.15
N TRP A 123 15.59 -5.28 -11.91
CA TRP A 123 14.91 -4.76 -13.08
C TRP A 123 15.89 -4.48 -14.22
N GLU A 124 15.38 -4.47 -15.45
CA GLU A 124 16.19 -4.24 -16.64
C GLU A 124 15.78 -2.93 -17.31
N SER A 125 15.31 -2.93 -18.55
CA SER A 125 15.05 -1.69 -19.30
C SER A 125 14.13 -0.70 -18.56
N ALA A 126 13.06 -1.19 -17.93
CA ALA A 126 12.07 -0.40 -17.19
C ALA A 126 11.90 -0.90 -15.74
N LYS A 127 11.66 -0.03 -14.76
CA LYS A 127 11.39 -0.43 -13.36
C LYS A 127 10.06 -1.18 -13.32
N THR A 128 9.09 -0.73 -14.12
CA THR A 128 7.78 -1.39 -14.27
C THR A 128 7.86 -2.83 -14.77
N ASN A 129 8.98 -3.27 -15.36
CA ASN A 129 9.14 -4.68 -15.77
C ASN A 129 9.25 -5.63 -14.59
N ALA A 130 9.61 -5.12 -13.41
CA ALA A 130 9.75 -5.92 -12.20
C ALA A 130 8.50 -5.90 -11.30
N MET A 131 7.46 -5.17 -11.69
CA MET A 131 6.19 -5.07 -10.96
C MET A 131 5.21 -6.16 -11.39
N ASP A 132 4.42 -6.70 -10.45
CA ASP A 132 3.26 -7.54 -10.79
C ASP A 132 1.98 -6.71 -10.85
N PHE A 133 1.55 -6.35 -12.06
CA PHE A 133 0.34 -5.54 -12.27
C PHE A 133 -0.97 -6.21 -11.81
N ARG A 134 -0.94 -7.50 -11.47
CA ARG A 134 -2.11 -8.23 -10.95
C ARG A 134 -2.28 -8.11 -9.45
N GLU A 135 -1.25 -7.67 -8.73
CA GLU A 135 -1.31 -7.48 -7.29
C GLU A 135 -1.89 -6.11 -6.94
N ASP A 136 -2.25 -5.90 -5.67
CA ASP A 136 -2.59 -4.58 -5.15
C ASP A 136 -1.30 -3.89 -4.73
N PHE A 137 -0.89 -2.87 -5.47
CA PHE A 137 0.38 -2.18 -5.27
C PHE A 137 0.23 -0.67 -5.31
N LEU A 138 1.17 0.01 -4.65
CA LEU A 138 1.44 1.42 -4.83
C LEU A 138 2.92 1.60 -5.12
N TRP A 139 3.26 2.60 -5.93
CA TRP A 139 4.64 2.91 -6.30
C TRP A 139 4.96 4.34 -5.91
N LEU A 140 5.99 4.51 -5.08
CA LEU A 140 6.49 5.80 -4.63
C LEU A 140 7.78 6.11 -5.40
N ASP A 141 7.73 7.16 -6.20
CA ASP A 141 8.82 7.58 -7.07
C ASP A 141 8.65 9.08 -7.36
N ASP A 142 9.74 9.83 -7.31
CA ASP A 142 9.74 11.28 -7.49
C ASP A 142 9.66 11.67 -8.97
N CYS A 143 10.24 10.84 -9.85
CA CYS A 143 10.36 11.13 -11.26
C CYS A 143 10.44 9.85 -12.10
N PRO A 144 9.34 9.10 -12.24
CA PRO A 144 9.28 7.96 -13.14
C PRO A 144 9.70 8.33 -14.56
N ARG A 145 10.42 7.43 -15.24
CA ARG A 145 10.75 7.67 -16.64
C ARG A 145 9.47 7.64 -17.49
N PRO A 146 9.43 8.37 -18.62
CA PRO A 146 8.28 8.36 -19.51
C PRO A 146 7.84 6.96 -19.96
N ALA A 147 8.79 6.04 -20.15
CA ALA A 147 8.47 4.65 -20.51
C ALA A 147 7.76 3.88 -19.39
N ASP A 148 8.12 4.14 -18.13
CA ASP A 148 7.47 3.54 -16.96
C ASP A 148 6.02 4.09 -16.84
N LEU A 149 5.82 5.40 -17.00
CA LEU A 149 4.49 6.02 -17.00
C LEU A 149 3.58 5.50 -18.13
N LEU A 150 4.11 5.41 -19.36
CA LEU A 150 3.38 4.84 -20.50
C LEU A 150 2.99 3.38 -20.25
N ARG A 151 3.80 2.62 -19.50
CA ARG A 151 3.45 1.26 -19.10
C ARG A 151 2.31 1.25 -18.09
N LEU A 152 2.36 2.08 -17.05
CA LEU A 152 1.25 2.22 -16.09
C LEU A 152 -0.06 2.58 -16.80
N GLU A 153 -0.02 3.52 -17.76
CA GLU A 153 -1.19 3.93 -18.54
C GLU A 153 -1.78 2.76 -19.35
N ARG A 154 -0.95 2.00 -20.04
CA ARG A 154 -1.38 0.82 -20.81
C ARG A 154 -2.02 -0.26 -19.95
N GLU A 155 -1.58 -0.40 -18.70
CA GLU A 155 -2.12 -1.35 -17.72
C GLU A 155 -3.26 -0.77 -16.88
N GLY A 156 -3.66 0.49 -17.11
CA GLY A 156 -4.73 1.16 -16.38
C GLY A 156 -4.42 1.37 -14.89
N CYS A 157 -3.15 1.54 -14.54
CA CYS A 157 -2.65 1.59 -13.15
C CYS A 157 -1.94 2.91 -12.81
N VAL A 158 -2.17 3.99 -13.55
CA VAL A 158 -1.54 5.31 -13.31
C VAL A 158 -1.86 5.83 -11.90
N ASP A 159 -3.08 5.57 -11.42
CA ASP A 159 -3.54 5.95 -10.09
C ASP A 159 -2.82 5.21 -8.96
N ARG A 160 -2.00 4.19 -9.26
CA ARG A 160 -1.18 3.46 -8.27
C ARG A 160 0.20 4.05 -8.08
N TRP A 161 0.62 4.95 -8.96
CA TRP A 161 1.81 5.77 -8.70
C TRP A 161 1.44 6.94 -7.78
N ILE A 162 2.27 7.17 -6.78
CA ILE A 162 2.21 8.30 -5.87
C ILE A 162 3.52 9.06 -6.07
N GLU A 163 3.41 10.29 -6.57
CA GLU A 163 4.54 11.20 -6.66
C GLU A 163 5.00 11.56 -5.24
N VAL A 164 6.28 11.32 -4.95
CA VAL A 164 6.90 11.65 -3.66
C VAL A 164 8.20 12.36 -3.93
N ASN A 165 8.30 13.64 -3.54
CA ASN A 165 9.51 14.41 -3.73
C ASN A 165 9.88 15.16 -2.44
N THR A 166 10.83 14.63 -1.67
CA THR A 166 11.28 15.21 -0.39
C THR A 166 12.28 16.36 -0.54
N GLU A 167 12.75 16.63 -1.76
CA GLU A 167 13.53 17.82 -2.07
C GLU A 167 12.64 19.08 -2.11
N THR A 168 11.47 18.95 -2.73
CA THR A 168 10.48 20.03 -2.88
C THR A 168 9.44 20.07 -1.76
N GLN A 169 9.16 18.91 -1.14
CA GLN A 169 8.22 18.78 -0.03
C GLN A 169 8.85 17.93 1.09
N PRO A 170 9.59 18.54 2.03
CA PRO A 170 10.35 17.81 3.07
C PRO A 170 9.54 16.80 3.90
N ASP A 171 8.25 17.07 4.11
CA ASP A 171 7.35 16.20 4.89
C ASP A 171 6.55 15.22 4.01
N ALA A 172 6.91 15.03 2.73
CA ALA A 172 6.16 14.19 1.78
C ALA A 172 5.86 12.78 2.33
N LEU A 173 6.80 12.15 3.04
CA LEU A 173 6.62 10.81 3.60
C LEU A 173 5.47 10.74 4.63
N LEU A 174 5.24 11.78 5.44
CA LEU A 174 4.08 11.81 6.35
C LEU A 174 2.76 11.88 5.58
N TYR A 175 2.69 12.76 4.57
CA TYR A 175 1.49 12.87 3.74
C TYR A 175 1.18 11.56 3.00
N VAL A 176 2.21 10.83 2.60
CA VAL A 176 2.04 9.52 1.95
C VAL A 176 1.52 8.48 2.93
N ILE A 177 2.00 8.44 4.18
CA ILE A 177 1.43 7.57 5.23
C ILE A 177 -0.07 7.84 5.37
N ASP A 178 -0.48 9.10 5.51
CA ASP A 178 -1.88 9.48 5.66
C ASP A 178 -2.71 9.10 4.43
N LEU A 179 -2.20 9.40 3.23
CA LEU A 179 -2.85 9.09 1.96
C LEU A 179 -3.11 7.58 1.81
N ILE A 180 -2.08 6.77 2.07
CA ILE A 180 -2.17 5.31 1.93
C ILE A 180 -3.09 4.72 2.99
N THR A 181 -3.00 5.21 4.23
CA THR A 181 -3.88 4.81 5.35
C THR A 181 -5.35 5.04 4.99
N VAL A 182 -5.69 6.23 4.47
CA VAL A 182 -7.06 6.55 4.01
C VAL A 182 -7.48 5.67 2.83
N ARG A 183 -6.60 5.46 1.84
CA ARG A 183 -6.91 4.68 0.63
C ARG A 183 -7.19 3.22 0.93
N ILE A 184 -6.48 2.65 1.91
CA ILE A 184 -6.52 1.22 2.23
C ILE A 184 -7.49 0.93 3.39
N GLY A 185 -7.93 1.96 4.12
CA GLY A 185 -8.89 1.85 5.23
C GLY A 185 -8.26 1.29 6.51
N VAL A 186 -7.04 1.74 6.81
CA VAL A 186 -6.29 1.40 8.04
C VAL A 186 -6.51 2.47 9.11
#